data_AF-Q7WYH4-F1
#
_entry.id   AF-Q7WYH4-F1
#
_cell.length_a   1.000
_cell.length_b   1.000
_cell.length_c   1.000
_cell.angle_alpha   90.00
_cell.angle_beta   90.00
_cell.angle_gamma   90.00
#
_symmetry.space_group_name_H-M   'P 1'
#
loop_
_entity.id
_entity.type
_entity.pdbx_description
1 polymer ?
#
loop_
_entity_poly.entity_id
_entity_poly.type
_entity_poly.pdbx_seq_one_letter_code
_entity_poly.pdbx_strand_id
1 'polypeptide(L)'
;TYGKVSGAIDELVSKWNEKYSSTHTLPARTQYSESMVYSKSQISSALNVNAKVLENSLGVDFNAVANNEKKVMILAYKQIFYTVSADLPKNPSDLFDDSVTFNDLKQKGVSMEAP
;
A
#
# COMPACT_ATOMS: atom_id res chain seq x y z
N THR A 1 0.03 17.99 4.60
CA THR A 1 -0.42 17.09 5.69
C THR A 1 -1.39 16.07 5.12
N TYR A 2 -1.58 14.93 5.79
CA TYR A 2 -2.46 13.84 5.33
C TYR A 2 -3.87 14.35 4.93
N GLY A 3 -4.57 15.02 5.84
CA GLY A 3 -5.94 15.47 5.58
C GLY A 3 -6.07 16.46 4.41
N LYS A 4 -5.08 17.35 4.21
CA LYS A 4 -5.07 18.27 3.05
C LYS A 4 -4.84 17.54 1.73
N VAL A 5 -3.95 16.54 1.72
CA VAL A 5 -3.69 15.72 0.54
C VAL A 5 -4.90 14.86 0.20
N SER A 6 -5.52 14.22 1.20
CA SER A 6 -6.78 13.47 1.01
C SER A 6 -7.89 14.36 0.43
N GLY A 7 -8.11 15.55 1.00
CA GLY A 7 -9.11 16.48 0.50
C GLY A 7 -8.86 16.94 -0.94
N ALA A 8 -7.59 17.19 -1.31
CA ALA A 8 -7.24 17.52 -2.69
C ALA A 8 -7.47 16.34 -3.66
N ILE A 9 -7.24 15.10 -3.22
CA ILE A 9 -7.56 13.90 -4.00
C ILE A 9 -9.08 13.78 -4.20
N ASP A 10 -9.86 13.98 -3.13
CA ASP A 10 -11.32 13.91 -3.18
C ASP A 10 -11.90 14.97 -4.13
N GLU A 11 -11.34 16.17 -4.14
CA GLU A 11 -11.72 17.24 -5.07
C GLU A 11 -11.44 16.85 -6.54
N LEU A 12 -10.26 16.28 -6.83
CA LEU A 12 -9.91 15.81 -8.17
C LEU A 12 -10.82 14.67 -8.64
N VAL A 13 -11.13 13.71 -7.76
CA VAL A 13 -12.06 12.62 -8.05
C VAL A 13 -13.47 13.14 -8.29
N SER A 14 -13.94 14.09 -7.48
CA SER A 14 -15.26 14.71 -7.65
C SER A 14 -15.37 15.45 -8.98
N LYS A 15 -14.35 16.25 -9.33
CA LYS A 15 -14.26 16.94 -10.62
C LYS A 15 -14.25 15.96 -11.80
N TRP A 16 -13.55 14.83 -11.67
CA TRP A 16 -13.57 13.79 -12.69
C TRP A 16 -14.96 13.17 -12.84
N ASN A 17 -15.63 12.87 -11.70
CA ASN A 17 -16.96 12.29 -11.70
C ASN A 17 -17.98 13.20 -12.38
N GLU A 18 -18.04 14.48 -12.02
CA GLU A 18 -18.98 15.44 -12.58
C GLU A 18 -18.84 15.59 -14.11
N LYS A 19 -17.59 15.57 -14.60
CA LYS A 19 -17.31 15.88 -16.01
C LYS A 19 -17.24 14.66 -16.92
N TYR A 20 -16.80 13.50 -16.41
CA TYR A 20 -16.39 12.38 -17.27
C TYR A 20 -17.04 11.03 -16.92
N SER A 21 -17.59 10.83 -15.71
CA SER A 21 -18.08 9.50 -15.29
C SER A 21 -19.26 8.97 -16.12
N SER A 22 -20.12 9.85 -16.63
CA SER A 22 -21.29 9.46 -17.45
C SER A 22 -20.91 8.87 -18.81
N THR A 23 -19.70 9.18 -19.29
CA THR A 23 -19.20 8.73 -20.60
C THR A 23 -18.04 7.74 -20.48
N HIS A 24 -17.40 7.66 -19.31
CA HIS A 24 -16.26 6.79 -19.07
C HIS A 24 -16.53 5.89 -17.87
N THR A 25 -16.72 4.60 -18.12
CA THR A 25 -16.62 3.58 -17.09
C THR A 25 -15.16 3.14 -17.02
N LEU A 26 -14.51 3.31 -15.86
CA LEU A 26 -13.11 2.93 -15.69
C LEU A 26 -13.02 1.50 -15.14
N PRO A 27 -12.64 0.49 -15.94
CA PRO A 27 -12.32 -0.82 -15.40
C PRO A 27 -11.06 -0.72 -14.55
N ALA A 28 -11.05 -1.45 -13.43
CA ALA A 28 -9.86 -1.51 -12.59
C ALA A 28 -8.70 -2.20 -13.33
N ARG A 29 -7.49 -1.69 -13.14
CA ARG A 29 -6.28 -2.42 -13.51
C ARG A 29 -6.00 -3.45 -12.43
N THR A 30 -6.30 -4.71 -12.72
CA THR A 30 -6.10 -5.82 -11.78
C THR A 30 -4.66 -6.30 -11.78
N GLN A 31 -4.04 -6.33 -10.61
CA GLN A 31 -2.81 -7.08 -10.36
C GLN A 31 -3.17 -8.38 -9.64
N TYR A 32 -2.75 -9.50 -10.21
CA TYR A 32 -2.99 -10.84 -9.70
C TYR A 32 -1.73 -11.45 -9.10
N SER A 33 -1.85 -12.15 -7.98
CA SER A 33 -0.78 -12.96 -7.40
C SER A 33 -1.39 -14.16 -6.70
N GLU A 34 -0.75 -15.31 -6.78
CA GLU A 34 -1.19 -16.52 -6.09
C GLU A 34 0.01 -17.25 -5.47
N SER A 35 -0.23 -17.98 -4.39
CA SER A 35 0.79 -18.86 -3.82
C SER A 35 0.18 -19.92 -2.92
N MET A 36 0.85 -21.08 -2.88
CA MET A 36 0.63 -22.07 -1.84
C MET A 36 1.16 -21.53 -0.50
N VAL A 37 0.42 -21.82 0.57
CA VAL A 37 0.81 -21.44 1.92
C VAL A 37 1.71 -22.52 2.51
N TYR A 38 2.89 -22.13 2.95
CA TYR A 38 3.79 -22.99 3.74
C TYR A 38 4.12 -22.40 5.10
N SER A 39 4.33 -21.07 5.16
CA SER A 39 4.59 -20.36 6.41
C SER A 39 4.10 -18.91 6.34
N LYS A 40 3.97 -18.26 7.50
CA LYS A 40 3.58 -16.85 7.60
C LYS A 40 4.52 -15.92 6.83
N SER A 41 5.83 -16.11 6.97
CA SER A 41 6.83 -15.27 6.30
C SER A 41 6.84 -15.52 4.79
N GLN A 42 6.74 -16.77 4.36
CA GLN A 42 6.72 -17.13 2.95
C GLN A 42 5.52 -16.53 2.23
N ILE A 43 4.30 -16.71 2.76
CA ILE A 43 3.10 -16.20 2.09
C ILE A 43 3.04 -14.67 2.09
N SER A 44 3.55 -14.04 3.16
CA SER A 44 3.60 -12.59 3.26
C SER A 44 4.51 -11.98 2.21
N SER A 45 5.68 -12.60 1.99
CA SER A 45 6.61 -12.21 0.92
C SER A 45 6.03 -12.49 -0.46
N ALA A 46 5.49 -13.70 -0.68
CA ALA A 46 4.97 -14.13 -1.98
C ALA A 46 3.81 -13.26 -2.49
N LEU A 47 2.92 -12.84 -1.61
CA LEU A 47 1.77 -12.00 -1.98
C LEU A 47 2.02 -10.50 -1.77
N ASN A 48 3.16 -10.12 -1.19
CA ASN A 48 3.44 -8.75 -0.75
C ASN A 48 2.31 -8.16 0.13
N VAL A 49 1.79 -8.99 1.05
CA VAL A 49 0.73 -8.63 2.01
C VAL A 49 1.19 -9.02 3.41
N ASN A 50 0.88 -8.21 4.42
CA ASN A 50 1.21 -8.54 5.80
C ASN A 50 0.53 -9.86 6.25
N ALA A 51 1.32 -10.80 6.80
CA ALA A 51 0.81 -12.10 7.26
C ALA A 51 -0.37 -12.01 8.23
N LYS A 52 -0.37 -11.02 9.14
CA LYS A 52 -1.47 -10.85 10.13
C LYS A 52 -2.77 -10.42 9.45
N VAL A 53 -2.68 -9.63 8.37
CA VAL A 53 -3.87 -9.26 7.58
C VAL A 53 -4.45 -10.51 6.91
N LEU A 54 -3.60 -11.38 6.34
CA LEU A 54 -4.05 -12.65 5.76
C LEU A 54 -4.65 -13.58 6.81
N GLU A 55 -3.98 -13.75 7.96
CA GLU A 55 -4.44 -14.61 9.07
C GLU A 55 -5.81 -14.15 9.61
N ASN A 56 -5.95 -12.86 9.91
CA ASN A 56 -7.17 -12.33 10.50
C ASN A 56 -8.34 -12.25 9.50
N SER A 57 -8.05 -11.98 8.22
CA SER A 57 -9.10 -11.78 7.21
C SER A 57 -9.57 -13.10 6.59
N LEU A 58 -8.66 -14.06 6.42
CA LEU A 58 -8.94 -15.33 5.73
C LEU A 58 -8.97 -16.54 6.67
N GLY A 59 -8.59 -16.38 7.95
CA GLY A 59 -8.64 -17.46 8.93
C GLY A 59 -7.64 -18.60 8.65
N VAL A 60 -6.44 -18.25 8.16
CA VAL A 60 -5.44 -19.24 7.76
C VAL A 60 -4.84 -19.92 8.98
N ASP A 61 -5.12 -21.21 9.13
CA ASP A 61 -4.52 -22.07 10.15
C ASP A 61 -3.14 -22.58 9.70
N PHE A 62 -2.11 -21.82 10.05
CA PHE A 62 -0.73 -22.17 9.70
C PHE A 62 -0.20 -23.42 10.40
N ASN A 63 -0.77 -23.81 11.54
CA ASN A 63 -0.34 -25.02 12.25
C ASN A 63 -0.82 -26.26 11.50
N ALA A 64 -2.09 -26.29 11.08
CA ALA A 64 -2.62 -27.37 10.25
C ALA A 64 -1.90 -27.48 8.90
N VAL A 65 -1.47 -26.36 8.32
CA VAL A 65 -0.63 -26.35 7.12
C VAL A 65 0.75 -26.96 7.39
N ALA A 66 1.41 -26.56 8.48
CA ALA A 66 2.73 -27.07 8.85
C ALA A 66 2.71 -28.58 9.17
N ASN A 67 1.64 -29.05 9.81
CA ASN A 67 1.42 -30.47 10.12
C ASN A 67 0.91 -31.28 8.91
N ASN A 68 0.78 -30.66 7.74
CA ASN A 68 0.25 -31.28 6.52
C ASN A 68 -1.18 -31.83 6.66
N GLU A 69 -1.94 -31.30 7.63
CA GLU A 69 -3.37 -31.58 7.84
C GLU A 69 -4.25 -30.84 6.83
N LYS A 70 -3.78 -29.67 6.36
CA LYS A 70 -4.45 -28.85 5.34
C LYS A 70 -3.46 -28.41 4.26
N LYS A 71 -3.94 -28.37 3.01
CA LYS A 71 -3.27 -27.69 1.89
C LYS A 71 -4.04 -26.43 1.55
N VAL A 72 -3.37 -25.29 1.60
CA VAL A 72 -4.01 -23.97 1.43
C VAL A 72 -3.31 -23.23 0.30
N MET A 73 -4.10 -22.65 -0.60
CA MET A 73 -3.65 -21.70 -1.62
C MET A 73 -4.35 -20.37 -1.38
N ILE A 74 -3.66 -19.26 -1.54
CA ILE A 74 -4.23 -17.92 -1.44
C ILE A 74 -4.04 -17.18 -2.76
N LEU A 75 -5.11 -16.52 -3.19
CA LEU A 75 -5.18 -15.70 -4.37
C LEU A 75 -5.38 -14.24 -3.93
N ALA A 76 -4.57 -13.33 -4.46
CA ALA A 76 -4.63 -11.90 -4.19
C ALA A 76 -4.98 -11.14 -5.48
N TYR A 77 -6.09 -10.40 -5.43
CA TYR A 77 -6.56 -9.54 -6.52
C TYR A 77 -6.52 -8.09 -6.08
N LYS A 78 -5.49 -7.35 -6.50
CA LYS A 78 -5.39 -5.90 -6.25
C LYS A 78 -6.02 -5.14 -7.40
N GLN A 79 -7.19 -4.57 -7.17
CA GLN A 79 -7.94 -3.77 -8.13
C GLN A 79 -7.54 -2.29 -7.99
N ILE A 80 -6.80 -1.76 -8.96
CA ILE A 80 -6.35 -0.37 -8.96
C ILE A 80 -7.28 0.44 -9.85
N PHE A 81 -8.11 1.31 -9.25
CA PHE A 81 -8.98 2.23 -9.98
C PHE A 81 -8.22 3.44 -10.54
N TYR A 82 -7.34 4.02 -9.73
CA TYR A 82 -6.48 5.14 -10.10
C TYR A 82 -5.23 5.17 -9.22
N THR A 83 -4.24 5.95 -9.64
CA THR A 83 -3.02 6.20 -8.87
C THR A 83 -2.80 7.71 -8.80
N VAL A 84 -2.43 8.20 -7.63
CA VAL A 84 -2.01 9.60 -7.43
C VAL A 84 -0.49 9.59 -7.26
N SER A 85 0.21 10.40 -8.05
CA SER A 85 1.64 10.62 -7.94
C SER A 85 1.93 11.99 -7.33
N ALA A 86 2.99 12.08 -6.54
CA ALA A 86 3.55 13.35 -6.10
C ALA A 86 4.79 13.66 -6.94
N ASP A 87 5.00 14.93 -7.29
CA ASP A 87 6.18 15.36 -8.03
C ASP A 87 7.43 15.14 -7.19
N LEU A 88 8.50 14.69 -7.84
CA LEU A 88 9.79 14.49 -7.18
C LEU A 88 10.47 15.85 -6.94
N PRO A 89 11.01 16.09 -5.74
CA PRO A 89 11.78 17.30 -5.47
C PRO A 89 13.10 17.27 -6.25
N LYS A 90 13.67 18.44 -6.57
CA LYS A 90 15.01 18.50 -7.19
C LYS A 90 16.09 18.22 -6.18
N ASN A 91 15.89 18.68 -4.94
CA ASN A 91 16.77 18.45 -3.81
C ASN A 91 15.93 18.02 -2.60
N PRO A 92 16.47 17.23 -1.65
CA PRO A 92 15.75 16.86 -0.44
C PRO A 92 15.22 18.06 0.36
N SER A 93 15.91 19.19 0.32
CA SER A 93 15.49 20.45 0.98
C SER A 93 14.13 20.96 0.50
N ASP A 94 13.75 20.69 -0.76
CA ASP A 94 12.50 21.23 -1.34
C ASP A 94 11.24 20.64 -0.69
N LEU A 95 11.39 19.57 0.10
CA LEU A 95 10.30 18.93 0.86
C LEU A 95 10.06 19.56 2.23
N PHE A 96 11.04 20.30 2.76
CA PHE A 96 11.02 20.81 4.11
C PHE A 96 10.84 22.33 4.09
N ASP A 97 10.16 22.85 5.11
CA ASP A 97 10.11 24.30 5.32
C ASP A 97 11.50 24.82 5.72
N ASP A 98 11.81 26.07 5.37
CA ASP A 98 13.10 26.71 5.66
C ASP A 98 13.44 26.72 7.16
N SER A 99 12.44 26.64 8.04
CA SER A 99 12.65 26.58 9.49
C SER A 99 13.14 25.22 10.00
N VAL A 100 13.09 24.16 9.19
CA VAL A 100 13.41 22.79 9.61
C VAL A 100 14.91 22.55 9.52
N THR A 101 15.51 22.11 10.64
CA THR A 101 16.93 21.78 10.70
C THR A 101 17.15 20.27 10.61
N PHE A 102 18.37 19.86 10.24
CA PHE A 102 18.73 18.44 10.23
C PHE A 102 18.69 17.81 11.64
N ASN A 103 18.88 18.61 12.70
CA ASN A 103 18.74 18.11 14.08
C ASN A 103 17.28 17.75 14.41
N ASP A 104 16.31 18.47 13.86
CA ASP A 104 14.88 18.12 14.00
C ASP A 104 14.58 16.78 13.33
N LEU A 105 15.20 16.50 12.19
CA LEU A 105 15.08 15.22 11.48
C LEU A 105 15.71 14.08 12.29
N LYS A 106 16.91 14.28 12.84
CA LYS A 106 17.56 13.32 13.74
C LYS A 106 16.73 13.03 14.98
N GLN A 107 16.15 14.06 15.60
CA GLN A 107 15.26 13.87 16.75
C GLN A 107 14.03 13.03 16.40
N LYS A 108 13.58 13.07 15.14
CA LYS A 108 12.49 12.23 14.61
C LYS A 108 12.95 10.84 14.15
N GLY A 109 14.23 10.51 14.32
CA GLY A 109 14.76 9.18 14.07
C GLY A 109 15.50 9.01 12.74
N VAL A 110 15.74 10.09 11.98
CA VAL A 110 16.55 10.00 10.76
C VAL A 110 18.00 9.69 11.13
N SER A 111 18.51 8.54 10.66
CA SER A 111 19.88 8.06 10.89
C SER A 111 20.40 7.24 9.70
N MET A 112 21.61 6.69 9.78
CA MET A 112 22.13 5.80 8.74
C MET A 112 21.37 4.47 8.66
N GLU A 113 20.79 4.03 9.77
CA GLU A 113 19.99 2.81 9.91
C GLU A 113 18.50 3.05 9.58
N ALA A 114 18.07 4.32 9.55
CA ALA A 114 16.71 4.77 9.25
C ALA A 114 16.78 6.02 8.35
N PRO A 115 17.08 5.85 7.05
CA PRO A 115 17.25 6.95 6.11
C PRO A 115 15.96 7.74 5.84
#